data_AF-A0A0C6ETK8-F1
#
_entry.id   AF-A0A0C6ETK8-F1
#
_cell.length_a   1.000
_cell.length_b   1.000
_cell.length_c   1.000
_cell.angle_alpha   90.00
_cell.angle_beta   90.00
_cell.angle_gamma   90.00
#
_symmetry.space_group_name_H-M   'P 1'
#
loop_
_entity.id
_entity.type
_entity.pdbx_description
1 polymer ?
#
loop_
_entity_poly.entity_id
_entity_poly.type
_entity_poly.pdbx_seq_one_letter_code
_entity_poly.pdbx_strand_id
1 'polypeptide(L)'
;MKIPATIFKRENGFTLIEILVVVAILGALAGVIIPNVIKFMHEGKVESANTELANVRLAVLSAMVDVETNTLNDGGTVGPGHTSNVTYGSPSTDLPVYSFIMGEVIGIYTLNEKGLIVSAEMPEGSDWEGLTFVNGAWQ
;
A
#
# COMPACT_ATOMS: atom_id res chain seq x y z
N MET A 1 -54.56 -50.76 18.86
CA MET A 1 -53.34 -50.28 18.19
C MET A 1 -53.40 -48.76 18.17
N LYS A 2 -52.60 -48.06 18.99
CA LYS A 2 -52.60 -46.59 19.08
C LYS A 2 -51.55 -46.04 18.12
N ILE A 3 -51.94 -45.14 17.23
CA ILE A 3 -51.05 -44.48 16.27
C ILE A 3 -50.43 -43.26 16.99
N PRO A 4 -49.09 -43.10 17.03
CA PRO A 4 -48.45 -41.97 17.69
C PRO A 4 -48.65 -40.69 16.87
N ALA A 5 -49.11 -39.62 17.52
CA ALA A 5 -49.22 -38.30 16.91
C ALA A 5 -47.82 -37.69 16.77
N THR A 6 -47.36 -37.48 15.54
CA THR A 6 -46.13 -36.72 15.26
C THR A 6 -46.37 -35.24 15.55
N ILE A 7 -45.67 -34.70 16.54
CA ILE A 7 -45.70 -33.28 16.88
C ILE A 7 -45.00 -32.50 15.76
N PHE A 8 -45.78 -31.80 14.92
CA PHE A 8 -45.24 -30.77 14.03
C PHE A 8 -44.85 -29.56 14.89
N LYS A 9 -43.55 -29.35 15.08
CA LYS A 9 -43.00 -28.16 15.74
C LYS A 9 -43.21 -26.98 14.78
N ARG A 10 -44.02 -25.98 15.16
CA ARG A 10 -44.12 -24.71 14.41
C ARG A 10 -42.75 -24.03 14.44
N GLU A 11 -42.17 -23.81 13.26
CA GLU A 11 -41.02 -22.94 13.09
C GLU A 11 -41.51 -21.49 13.24
N ASN A 12 -40.95 -20.76 14.19
CA ASN A 12 -41.21 -19.34 14.34
C ASN A 12 -40.43 -18.62 13.22
N GLY A 13 -41.11 -18.25 12.14
CA GLY A 13 -40.53 -17.43 11.07
C GLY A 13 -40.42 -15.95 11.47
N PHE A 14 -39.42 -15.26 10.93
CA PHE A 14 -39.29 -13.80 11.05
C PHE A 14 -40.47 -13.10 10.38
N THR A 15 -40.94 -12.01 10.99
CA THR A 15 -42.00 -11.19 10.40
C THR A 15 -41.44 -10.30 9.29
N LEU A 16 -42.28 -9.98 8.28
CA LEU A 16 -41.88 -9.06 7.21
C LEU A 16 -41.52 -7.67 7.73
N ILE A 17 -42.18 -7.22 8.80
CA ILE A 17 -41.92 -5.93 9.41
C ILE A 17 -40.56 -5.90 10.12
N GLU A 18 -40.13 -7.02 10.73
CA GLU A 18 -38.79 -7.12 11.33
C GLU A 18 -37.71 -6.95 10.27
N ILE A 19 -37.82 -7.63 9.14
CA ILE A 19 -36.83 -7.46 8.07
C ILE A 19 -36.88 -6.06 7.47
N LEU A 20 -38.08 -5.47 7.30
CA LEU A 20 -38.24 -4.12 6.75
C LEU A 20 -37.57 -3.06 7.63
N VAL A 21 -37.80 -3.08 8.94
CA VAL A 21 -37.19 -2.11 9.86
C VAL A 21 -35.67 -2.29 9.92
N VAL A 22 -35.19 -3.54 9.90
CA VAL A 22 -33.75 -3.83 9.94
C VAL A 22 -33.04 -3.29 8.70
N VAL A 23 -33.55 -3.56 7.50
CA VAL A 23 -32.92 -3.03 6.27
C VAL A 23 -33.03 -1.51 6.17
N ALA A 24 -34.10 -0.91 6.72
CA ALA A 24 -34.24 0.53 6.79
C ALA A 24 -33.15 1.17 7.68
N ILE A 25 -32.88 0.59 8.86
CA ILE A 25 -31.82 1.08 9.75
C ILE A 25 -30.43 0.81 9.15
N LEU A 26 -30.19 -0.38 8.61
CA LEU A 26 -28.92 -0.70 7.94
C LEU A 26 -28.65 0.23 6.75
N GLY A 27 -29.67 0.56 5.96
CA GLY A 27 -29.57 1.51 4.86
C GLY A 27 -29.22 2.92 5.34
N ALA A 28 -29.85 3.40 6.41
CA ALA A 28 -29.53 4.70 7.01
C ALA A 28 -28.09 4.76 7.54
N LEU A 29 -27.61 3.72 8.23
CA LEU A 29 -26.24 3.65 8.73
C LEU A 29 -25.22 3.56 7.59
N ALA A 30 -25.47 2.72 6.59
CA ALA A 30 -24.59 2.55 5.44
C ALA A 30 -24.42 3.89 4.68
N GLY A 31 -25.49 4.67 4.53
CA GLY A 31 -25.43 5.97 3.85
C GLY A 31 -24.46 6.97 4.50
N VAL A 32 -24.28 6.92 5.82
CA VAL A 32 -23.36 7.80 6.54
C VAL A 32 -21.93 7.23 6.59
N ILE A 33 -21.80 5.91 6.73
CA ILE A 33 -20.51 5.26 6.99
C ILE A 33 -19.67 5.06 5.72
N ILE A 34 -20.29 4.66 4.61
CA ILE A 34 -19.57 4.30 3.36
C ILE A 34 -18.57 5.39 2.90
N PRO A 35 -18.92 6.68 2.77
CA PRO A 35 -17.97 7.68 2.27
C PRO A 35 -16.76 7.84 3.21
N ASN A 36 -16.96 7.71 4.51
CA ASN A 36 -15.88 7.79 5.49
C ASN A 36 -14.92 6.60 5.38
N VAL A 37 -15.45 5.39 5.17
CA VAL A 37 -14.63 4.19 4.99
C VAL A 37 -13.80 4.29 3.71
N ILE A 38 -14.38 4.75 2.59
CA ILE A 38 -13.64 4.92 1.33
C ILE A 38 -12.49 5.92 1.52
N LYS A 39 -12.74 7.04 2.18
CA LYS A 39 -11.71 8.04 2.50
C LYS A 39 -10.60 7.44 3.38
N PHE A 40 -10.97 6.73 4.44
CA PHE A 40 -10.02 6.09 5.34
C PHE A 40 -9.14 5.05 4.62
N MET A 41 -9.72 4.26 3.73
CA MET A 41 -8.96 3.30 2.92
C MET A 41 -7.96 4.01 2.00
N HIS A 42 -8.35 5.11 1.35
CA HIS A 42 -7.45 5.90 0.52
C HIS A 42 -6.32 6.53 1.34
N GLU A 43 -6.62 7.14 2.49
CA GLU A 43 -5.59 7.64 3.42
C GLU A 43 -4.64 6.54 3.88
N GLY A 44 -5.16 5.33 4.15
CA GLY A 44 -4.35 4.16 4.49
C GLY A 44 -3.40 3.73 3.37
N LYS A 45 -3.83 3.82 2.09
CA LYS A 45 -2.95 3.59 0.93
C LYS A 45 -1.84 4.63 0.86
N VAL A 46 -2.19 5.91 0.99
CA VAL A 46 -1.23 7.03 0.98
C VAL A 46 -0.19 6.86 2.08
N GLU A 47 -0.61 6.53 3.31
CA GLU A 47 0.30 6.35 4.43
C GLU A 47 1.22 5.13 4.25
N SER A 48 0.68 4.04 3.70
CA SER A 48 1.48 2.84 3.39
C SER A 48 2.55 3.14 2.34
N ALA A 49 2.19 3.87 1.28
CA ALA A 49 3.12 4.29 0.23
C ALA A 49 4.20 5.25 0.76
N ASN A 50 3.83 6.18 1.64
CA ASN A 50 4.78 7.09 2.28
C ASN A 50 5.71 6.37 3.27
N THR A 51 5.23 5.31 3.92
CA THR A 51 6.08 4.43 4.75
C THR A 51 7.12 3.70 3.91
N GLU A 52 6.72 3.14 2.77
CA GLU A 52 7.66 2.53 1.83
C GLU A 52 8.69 3.54 1.31
N LEU A 53 8.25 4.74 0.92
CA LEU A 53 9.14 5.83 0.51
C LEU A 53 10.20 6.14 1.58
N ALA A 54 9.81 6.19 2.85
CA ALA A 54 10.73 6.43 3.96
C ALA A 54 11.74 5.28 4.10
N ASN A 55 11.29 4.03 3.96
CA ASN A 55 12.16 2.85 3.98
C ASN A 55 13.18 2.89 2.83
N VAL A 56 12.76 3.25 1.61
CA VAL A 56 13.66 3.37 0.46
C VAL A 56 14.69 4.48 0.67
N ARG A 57 14.28 5.65 1.20
CA ARG A 57 15.22 6.74 1.52
C ARG A 57 16.29 6.29 2.51
N LEU A 58 15.88 5.57 3.55
CA LEU A 58 16.79 5.06 4.55
C LEU A 58 17.75 4.02 3.95
N ALA A 59 17.24 3.10 3.13
CA ALA A 59 18.03 2.07 2.47
C ALA A 59 19.12 2.67 1.56
N VAL A 60 18.77 3.68 0.76
CA VAL A 60 19.73 4.39 -0.11
C VAL A 60 20.81 5.07 0.73
N LEU A 61 20.40 5.80 1.78
CA LEU A 61 21.33 6.48 2.68
C LEU A 61 22.27 5.48 3.37
N SER A 62 21.74 4.38 3.88
CA SER A 62 22.53 3.31 4.52
C SER A 62 23.52 2.69 3.54
N ALA A 63 23.11 2.41 2.31
CA ALA A 63 24.00 1.87 1.29
C ALA A 63 25.16 2.85 0.98
N MET A 64 24.85 4.14 0.79
CA MET A 64 25.86 5.16 0.50
C MET A 64 26.84 5.37 1.66
N VAL A 65 26.37 5.29 2.90
CA VAL A 65 27.21 5.35 4.10
C VAL A 65 28.15 4.15 4.18
N ASP A 66 27.67 2.94 3.88
CA ASP A 66 28.47 1.71 3.95
C ASP A 66 29.66 1.72 2.97
N VAL A 67 29.48 2.30 1.79
CA VAL A 67 30.55 2.45 0.79
C VAL A 67 31.30 3.79 0.86
N GLU A 68 31.03 4.59 1.90
CA GLU A 68 31.64 5.90 2.13
C GLU A 68 31.56 6.87 0.93
N THR A 69 30.45 6.88 0.20
CA THR A 69 30.22 7.79 -0.94
C THR A 69 29.14 8.84 -0.64
N ASN A 70 29.32 10.04 -1.18
CA ASN A 70 28.33 11.12 -1.13
C ASN A 70 27.73 11.44 -2.50
N THR A 71 28.16 10.75 -3.54
CA THR A 71 27.72 10.98 -4.92
C THR A 71 27.57 9.67 -5.68
N LEU A 72 26.60 9.65 -6.58
CA LEU A 72 26.32 8.62 -7.56
C LEU A 72 26.67 9.19 -8.95
N ASN A 73 26.99 8.33 -9.90
CA ASN A 73 27.50 8.76 -11.20
C ASN A 73 26.43 9.33 -12.14
N ASP A 74 25.18 8.87 -12.00
CA ASP A 74 24.05 9.31 -12.85
C ASP A 74 22.69 9.19 -12.12
N GLY A 75 22.71 9.23 -10.78
CA GLY A 75 21.54 8.82 -10.00
C GLY A 75 21.18 7.35 -10.22
N GLY A 76 19.89 7.02 -10.13
CA GLY A 76 19.42 5.64 -10.34
C GLY A 76 17.94 5.43 -10.03
N THR A 77 17.49 4.17 -10.06
CA THR A 77 16.10 3.81 -9.79
C THR A 77 16.02 2.63 -8.81
N VAL A 78 15.06 2.67 -7.90
CA VAL A 78 14.75 1.60 -6.93
C VAL A 78 13.28 1.22 -7.08
N GLY A 79 12.94 -0.05 -7.23
CA GLY A 79 11.54 -0.47 -7.36
C GLY A 79 11.36 -1.97 -7.63
N PRO A 80 10.12 -2.41 -7.91
CA PRO A 80 9.80 -3.81 -8.17
C PRO A 80 10.68 -4.42 -9.25
N GLY A 81 11.24 -5.60 -8.98
CA GLY A 81 12.06 -6.34 -9.96
C GLY A 81 13.40 -5.70 -10.34
N HIS A 82 13.70 -4.49 -9.86
CA HIS A 82 14.96 -3.82 -10.16
C HIS A 82 15.97 -4.14 -9.06
N THR A 83 16.97 -4.94 -9.42
CA THR A 83 18.25 -5.05 -8.71
C THR A 83 18.72 -3.62 -8.45
N SER A 84 18.52 -3.13 -7.24
CA SER A 84 18.61 -1.70 -6.92
C SER A 84 20.07 -1.29 -6.85
N ASN A 85 20.76 -1.37 -7.99
CA ASN A 85 22.16 -1.14 -8.14
C ASN A 85 22.31 0.28 -8.67
N VAL A 86 22.74 1.17 -7.78
CA VAL A 86 23.03 2.55 -8.15
C VAL A 86 24.53 2.68 -8.35
N THR A 87 24.99 3.31 -9.41
CA THR A 87 26.43 3.28 -9.73
C THR A 87 27.18 4.46 -9.09
N TYR A 88 28.39 4.24 -8.60
CA TYR A 88 29.27 5.28 -8.06
C TYR A 88 30.76 5.06 -8.45
N GLY A 89 31.57 6.11 -8.32
CA GLY A 89 33.03 6.06 -8.48
C GLY A 89 33.55 5.94 -9.93
N SER A 90 34.87 5.95 -10.10
CA SER A 90 35.53 5.71 -11.40
C SER A 90 36.74 4.78 -11.21
N PRO A 91 36.75 3.57 -11.82
CA PRO A 91 35.69 2.97 -12.63
C PRO A 91 34.40 2.73 -11.84
N SER A 92 33.27 2.67 -12.56
CA SER A 92 31.93 2.49 -11.99
C SER A 92 31.79 1.21 -11.17
N THR A 93 31.31 1.35 -9.94
CA THR A 93 30.96 0.25 -9.02
C THR A 93 29.47 0.31 -8.69
N ASP A 94 28.81 -0.84 -8.61
CA ASP A 94 27.40 -0.95 -8.26
C ASP A 94 27.18 -0.89 -6.74
N LEU A 95 26.18 -0.11 -6.33
CA LEU A 95 25.71 0.00 -4.95
C LEU A 95 24.40 -0.76 -4.78
N PRO A 96 24.39 -1.95 -4.13
CA PRO A 96 23.20 -2.80 -4.02
C PRO A 96 22.22 -2.32 -2.93
N VAL A 97 21.48 -1.25 -3.19
CA VAL A 97 20.47 -0.66 -2.30
C VAL A 97 19.42 -1.68 -1.83
N TYR A 98 19.10 -2.69 -2.65
CA TYR A 98 18.11 -3.71 -2.33
C TYR A 98 18.46 -4.53 -1.08
N SER A 99 19.76 -4.63 -0.74
CA SER A 99 20.22 -5.34 0.46
C SER A 99 19.84 -4.63 1.76
N PHE A 100 19.44 -3.37 1.66
CA PHE A 100 19.06 -2.51 2.78
C PHE A 100 17.54 -2.29 2.87
N ILE A 101 16.77 -2.86 1.94
CA ILE A 101 15.32 -2.75 1.92
C ILE A 101 14.70 -3.97 2.59
N MET A 102 13.70 -3.72 3.43
CA MET A 102 12.92 -4.77 4.09
C MET A 102 11.56 -4.92 3.38
N GLY A 103 11.30 -6.11 2.83
CA GLY A 103 10.05 -6.42 2.15
C GLY A 103 10.08 -6.14 0.64
N GLU A 104 8.92 -6.26 0.02
CA GLU A 104 8.72 -5.93 -1.39
C GLU A 104 8.49 -4.43 -1.54
N VAL A 105 9.11 -3.83 -2.55
CA VAL A 105 8.88 -2.44 -2.94
C VAL A 105 7.87 -2.43 -4.07
N ILE A 106 6.83 -1.63 -3.94
CA ILE A 106 5.78 -1.51 -4.94
C ILE A 106 6.03 -0.28 -5.84
N GLY A 107 6.48 0.83 -5.28
CA GLY A 107 6.78 2.06 -6.02
C GLY A 107 8.11 2.01 -6.77
N ILE A 108 8.19 2.74 -7.89
CA ILE A 108 9.44 2.97 -8.61
C ILE A 108 9.94 4.37 -8.24
N TYR A 109 11.11 4.45 -7.61
CA TYR A 109 11.69 5.68 -7.08
C TYR A 109 12.93 6.07 -7.87
N THR A 110 12.94 7.29 -8.41
CA THR A 110 14.08 7.85 -9.14
C THR A 110 14.92 8.73 -8.23
N LEU A 111 16.23 8.51 -8.27
CA LEU A 111 17.25 9.13 -7.46
C LEU A 111 18.06 10.11 -8.30
N ASN A 112 18.50 11.21 -7.69
CA ASN A 112 19.55 12.04 -8.27
C ASN A 112 20.96 11.59 -7.86
N GLU A 113 21.98 12.27 -8.37
CA GLU A 113 23.40 12.03 -8.05
C GLU A 113 23.72 12.11 -6.54
N LYS A 114 22.86 12.73 -5.72
CA LYS A 114 23.04 12.82 -4.26
C LYS A 114 22.30 11.72 -3.50
N GLY A 115 21.69 10.76 -4.19
CA GLY A 115 20.88 9.70 -3.59
C GLY A 115 19.53 10.20 -3.04
N LEU A 116 19.10 11.40 -3.43
CA LEU A 116 17.79 11.91 -3.04
C LEU A 116 16.74 11.47 -4.04
N ILE A 117 15.58 11.03 -3.54
CA ILE A 117 14.43 10.69 -4.38
C ILE A 117 13.83 11.98 -4.95
N VAL A 118 13.83 12.09 -6.27
CA VAL A 118 13.35 13.28 -7.02
C VAL A 118 11.97 13.06 -7.63
N SER A 119 11.63 11.83 -7.98
CA SER A 119 10.31 11.45 -8.47
C SER A 119 10.02 10.00 -8.08
N ALA A 120 8.73 9.65 -8.11
CA ALA A 120 8.29 8.27 -7.97
C ALA A 120 7.11 7.99 -8.89
N GLU A 121 7.03 6.76 -9.38
CA GLU A 121 5.98 6.28 -10.28
C GLU A 121 5.35 5.02 -9.70
N MET A 122 4.02 4.93 -9.80
CA MET A 122 3.28 3.78 -9.31
C MET A 122 2.99 2.84 -10.48
N PRO A 123 3.37 1.55 -10.43
CA PRO A 123 3.02 0.60 -11.48
C PRO A 123 1.50 0.45 -11.64
N GLU A 124 1.03 0.31 -12.87
CA GLU A 124 -0.37 -0.01 -13.17
C GLU A 124 -0.77 -1.36 -12.56
N GLY A 125 -1.98 -1.45 -12.00
CA GLY A 125 -2.48 -2.67 -11.37
C GLY A 125 -1.92 -2.98 -9.98
N SER A 126 -1.18 -2.05 -9.38
CA SER A 126 -0.67 -2.18 -8.00
C SER A 126 -1.72 -1.78 -6.95
N ASP A 127 -1.49 -2.18 -5.69
CA ASP A 127 -2.42 -1.89 -4.58
C ASP A 127 -2.63 -0.39 -4.33
N TRP A 128 -1.64 0.45 -4.70
CA TRP A 128 -1.71 1.90 -4.59
C TRP A 128 -1.87 2.60 -5.95
N GLU A 129 -2.42 1.90 -6.94
CA GLU A 129 -2.80 2.52 -8.22
C GLU A 129 -3.65 3.78 -7.99
N GLY A 130 -3.34 4.82 -8.77
CA GLY A 130 -3.98 6.12 -8.71
C GLY A 130 -3.35 7.11 -7.73
N LEU A 131 -2.37 6.69 -6.91
CA LEU A 131 -1.56 7.64 -6.14
C LEU A 131 -0.59 8.39 -7.05
N THR A 132 -0.33 9.64 -6.68
CA THR A 132 0.57 10.55 -7.39
C THR A 132 1.68 11.02 -6.49
N PHE A 133 2.89 11.17 -7.03
CA PHE A 133 4.03 11.67 -6.27
C PHE A 133 4.19 13.17 -6.48
N VAL A 134 3.97 13.96 -5.41
CA VAL A 134 4.00 15.42 -5.47
C VAL A 134 4.77 15.97 -4.26
N ASN A 135 5.68 16.92 -4.51
CA ASN A 135 6.48 17.58 -3.46
C ASN A 135 7.21 16.61 -2.51
N GLY A 136 7.64 15.45 -3.03
CA GLY A 136 8.42 14.49 -2.25
C GLY A 136 7.60 13.55 -1.38
N ALA A 137 6.29 13.41 -1.62
CA ALA A 137 5.40 12.47 -0.93
C ALA A 137 4.32 11.93 -1.88
N TRP A 138 3.75 10.78 -1.53
CA TRP A 138 2.57 10.23 -2.19
C TRP A 138 1.29 10.94 -1.75
N GLN A 139 0.37 11.15 -2.69
CA GLN A 139 -0.95 11.80 -2.53
C GLN A 139 -2.01 11.09 -3.36
#